data_AF-A0A9W8W6F8-F1
#
_entry.id   AF-A0A9W8W6F8-F1
#
_cell.length_a   1.000
_cell.length_b   1.000
_cell.length_c   1.000
_cell.angle_alpha   90.00
_cell.angle_beta   90.00
_cell.angle_gamma   90.00
#
_symmetry.space_group_name_H-M   'P 1'
#
loop_
_entity.id
_entity.type
_entity.pdbx_description
1 polymer ?
#
loop_
_entity_poly.entity_id
_entity_poly.type
_entity_poly.pdbx_seq_one_letter_code
_entity_poly.pdbx_strand_id
1 'polypeptide(L)'
;MDPTPTNISTFMFPTAVCTRNPPPEPEIPPPDWSKSALNPKNRIDSLDPLPKCDWIIQGADLAGTRWFAVPDFAIGKPPLRIDINVPEFFNTPGYLRDTLLPNSPMFGELETAGKSNIAVHISRALHWWSCQKKGFAKDYFELPFGSRIVFENMSHDVRQINIQFVPVYDIERQWLSTKTLHDMWKLPDIPTTITRHH
;
A
#
# COMPACT_ATOMS: atom_id res chain seq x y z
N MET A 1 28.94 -12.52 -32.91
CA MET A 1 28.09 -12.83 -31.75
C MET A 1 28.37 -11.71 -30.77
N ASP A 2 27.39 -10.85 -30.53
CA ASP A 2 27.64 -9.63 -29.77
C ASP A 2 27.59 -9.93 -28.26
N PRO A 3 28.44 -9.27 -27.44
CA PRO A 3 28.45 -9.50 -26.01
C PRO A 3 27.14 -8.98 -25.40
N THR A 4 26.35 -9.90 -24.86
CA THR A 4 25.17 -9.66 -24.04
C THR A 4 25.52 -9.89 -22.56
N PRO A 5 24.77 -9.31 -21.61
CA PRO A 5 24.98 -9.54 -20.17
C PRO A 5 25.01 -11.03 -19.79
N THR A 6 24.32 -11.88 -20.56
CA THR A 6 24.24 -13.33 -20.40
C THR A 6 25.43 -14.11 -20.94
N ASN A 7 26.28 -13.53 -21.81
CA ASN A 7 27.43 -14.24 -22.40
C ASN A 7 28.79 -13.57 -22.10
N ILE A 8 28.82 -12.48 -21.33
CA ILE A 8 30.04 -11.74 -20.96
C ILE A 8 31.07 -12.63 -20.25
N SER A 9 30.63 -13.58 -19.42
CA SER A 9 31.53 -14.53 -18.74
C SER A 9 32.26 -15.46 -19.72
N THR A 10 31.65 -15.74 -20.88
CA THR A 10 32.23 -16.56 -21.94
C THR A 10 33.40 -15.88 -22.63
N PHE A 11 33.41 -14.53 -22.67
CA PHE A 11 34.50 -13.74 -23.24
C PHE A 11 35.59 -13.39 -22.23
N MET A 12 35.28 -13.38 -20.93
CA MET A 12 36.19 -12.95 -19.86
C MET A 12 37.12 -14.06 -19.33
N PHE A 13 36.70 -15.33 -19.39
CA PHE A 13 37.43 -16.42 -18.73
C PHE A 13 37.90 -17.50 -19.74
N PRO A 14 39.20 -17.82 -19.81
CA PRO A 14 39.75 -18.83 -20.73
C PRO A 14 39.16 -20.23 -20.55
N THR A 15 38.59 -20.52 -19.38
CA THR A 15 37.94 -21.78 -19.04
C THR A 15 36.51 -21.93 -19.60
N ALA A 16 35.92 -20.86 -20.13
CA ALA A 16 34.57 -20.89 -20.69
C ALA A 16 34.43 -21.73 -21.97
N VAL A 17 35.55 -22.05 -22.64
CA VAL A 17 35.58 -22.97 -23.80
C VAL A 17 35.17 -24.39 -23.42
N CYS A 18 35.34 -24.79 -22.15
CA CYS A 18 35.06 -26.15 -21.68
C CYS A 18 33.72 -26.30 -20.95
N THR A 19 32.98 -25.22 -20.73
CA THR A 19 31.64 -25.28 -20.16
C THR A 19 30.62 -25.48 -21.28
N ARG A 20 29.88 -26.61 -21.24
CA ARG A 20 28.70 -26.77 -22.09
C ARG A 20 27.75 -25.61 -21.80
N ASN A 21 27.35 -24.89 -22.84
CA ASN A 21 26.30 -23.88 -22.71
C ASN A 21 25.12 -24.53 -21.98
N PRO A 22 24.56 -23.88 -20.93
CA PRO A 22 23.33 -24.35 -20.35
C PRO A 22 22.30 -24.49 -21.48
N PRO A 23 21.40 -25.50 -21.43
CA PRO A 23 20.33 -25.60 -22.39
C PRO A 23 19.62 -24.25 -22.49
N PRO A 24 19.23 -23.79 -23.70
CA PRO A 24 18.39 -22.61 -23.81
C PRO A 24 17.20 -22.81 -22.87
N GLU A 25 17.02 -21.86 -21.96
CA GLU A 25 15.89 -21.87 -21.03
C GLU A 25 14.62 -22.02 -21.88
N PRO A 26 13.71 -22.96 -21.54
CA PRO A 26 12.54 -23.20 -22.37
C PRO A 26 11.80 -21.89 -22.55
N GLU A 27 11.70 -21.42 -23.79
CA GLU A 27 10.96 -20.21 -24.13
C GLU A 27 9.52 -20.40 -23.68
N ILE A 28 9.15 -19.76 -22.57
CA ILE A 28 7.78 -19.76 -22.10
C ILE A 28 6.98 -19.06 -23.20
N PRO A 29 6.01 -19.73 -23.83
CA PRO A 29 5.24 -19.11 -24.90
C PRO A 29 4.63 -17.81 -24.36
N PRO A 30 4.70 -16.71 -25.12
CA PRO A 30 4.20 -15.43 -24.67
C PRO A 30 2.73 -15.58 -24.27
N PRO A 31 2.30 -14.93 -23.17
CA PRO A 31 0.91 -15.01 -22.74
C PRO A 31 0.01 -14.53 -23.88
N ASP A 32 -1.17 -15.16 -23.99
CA ASP A 32 -2.22 -14.72 -24.91
C ASP A 32 -2.40 -13.19 -24.78
N TRP A 33 -2.47 -12.49 -25.91
CA TRP A 33 -2.56 -11.04 -25.96
C TRP A 33 -3.73 -10.51 -25.12
N SER A 34 -4.82 -11.27 -25.03
CA SER A 34 -5.97 -10.95 -24.18
C SER A 34 -5.65 -10.84 -22.69
N LYS A 35 -4.61 -11.55 -22.23
CA LYS A 35 -4.14 -11.63 -20.84
C LYS A 35 -2.84 -10.87 -20.61
N SER A 36 -2.24 -10.28 -21.64
CA SER A 36 -0.99 -9.53 -21.52
C SER A 36 -1.22 -8.21 -20.77
N ALA A 37 -0.28 -7.84 -19.91
CA ALA A 37 -0.23 -6.52 -19.26
C ALA A 37 0.04 -5.38 -20.26
N LEU A 38 0.60 -5.70 -21.44
CA LEU A 38 0.83 -4.75 -22.53
C LEU A 38 -0.44 -4.47 -23.35
N ASN A 39 -1.51 -5.25 -23.15
CA ASN A 39 -2.79 -4.98 -23.77
C ASN A 39 -3.38 -3.70 -23.16
N PRO A 40 -3.75 -2.69 -23.98
CA PRO A 40 -4.35 -1.45 -23.47
C PRO A 40 -5.56 -1.66 -22.55
N LYS A 41 -6.30 -2.76 -22.70
CA LYS A 41 -7.44 -3.09 -21.83
C LYS A 41 -7.07 -3.56 -20.42
N ASN A 42 -5.82 -4.00 -20.23
CA ASN A 42 -5.30 -4.55 -18.98
C ASN A 42 -4.23 -3.66 -18.35
N ARG A 43 -3.78 -2.65 -19.10
CA ARG A 43 -2.67 -1.77 -18.72
C ARG A 43 -3.11 -0.82 -17.61
N ILE A 44 -2.29 -0.70 -16.59
CA ILE A 44 -2.40 0.39 -15.62
C ILE A 44 -1.83 1.66 -16.28
N ASP A 45 -2.63 2.72 -16.33
CA ASP A 45 -2.29 3.94 -17.07
C ASP A 45 -0.95 4.56 -16.64
N SER A 46 -0.66 4.56 -15.34
CA SER A 46 0.65 4.97 -14.82
C SER A 46 0.88 4.43 -13.40
N LEU A 47 2.14 4.12 -13.12
CA LEU A 47 2.65 3.76 -11.78
C LEU A 47 3.64 4.80 -11.27
N ASP A 48 3.70 5.96 -11.92
CA ASP A 48 4.53 7.06 -11.48
C ASP A 48 3.93 7.68 -10.20
N PRO A 49 4.76 8.21 -9.29
CA PRO A 49 4.25 8.97 -8.16
C PRO A 49 3.35 10.11 -8.64
N LEU A 50 2.19 10.29 -8.00
CA LEU A 50 1.33 11.43 -8.30
C LEU A 50 2.05 12.73 -7.86
N PRO A 51 2.11 13.78 -8.70
CA PRO A 51 2.72 15.06 -8.34
C PRO A 51 2.06 15.71 -7.12
N LYS A 52 0.76 15.47 -6.96
CA LYS A 52 -0.04 15.87 -5.80
C LYS A 52 -0.91 14.70 -5.39
N CYS A 53 -0.49 13.99 -4.36
CA CYS A 53 -1.28 12.94 -3.72
C CYS A 53 -1.66 13.43 -2.33
N ASP A 54 -2.96 13.53 -2.04
CA ASP A 54 -3.42 13.94 -0.70
C ASP A 54 -3.28 12.79 0.34
N TRP A 55 -2.55 11.73 0.01
CA TRP A 55 -2.39 10.52 0.83
C TRP A 55 -0.93 10.09 0.88
N ILE A 56 -0.46 9.78 2.09
CA ILE A 56 0.89 9.29 2.34
C ILE A 56 0.81 7.86 2.87
N ILE A 57 1.33 6.89 2.11
CA ILE A 57 1.52 5.52 2.58
C ILE A 57 2.75 5.49 3.49
N GLN A 58 2.57 5.02 4.72
CA GLN A 58 3.62 4.89 5.73
C GLN A 58 4.14 3.46 5.82
N GLY A 59 3.36 2.45 5.41
CA GLY A 59 3.80 1.07 5.41
C GLY A 59 2.67 0.08 5.11
N ALA A 60 3.00 -1.20 5.20
CA ALA A 60 2.09 -2.32 5.05
C ALA A 60 2.34 -3.37 6.13
N ASP A 61 1.36 -4.25 6.34
CA ASP A 61 1.52 -5.44 7.15
C ASP A 61 2.30 -6.54 6.41
N LEU A 62 2.63 -7.59 7.16
CA LEU A 62 3.35 -8.75 6.63
C LEU A 62 2.54 -9.57 5.62
N ALA A 63 1.24 -9.33 5.44
CA ALA A 63 0.43 -10.04 4.46
C ALA A 63 0.24 -9.23 3.16
N GLY A 64 0.64 -7.95 3.16
CA GLY A 64 0.34 -7.01 2.06
C GLY A 64 -1.15 -6.70 1.90
N THR A 65 -1.99 -7.10 2.86
CA THR A 65 -3.45 -6.92 2.83
C THR A 65 -3.90 -5.74 3.66
N ARG A 66 -3.05 -5.28 4.59
CA ARG A 66 -3.30 -4.10 5.41
C ARG A 66 -2.22 -3.07 5.18
N TRP A 67 -2.65 -1.84 4.98
CA TRP A 67 -1.82 -0.69 4.65
C TRP A 67 -2.06 0.43 5.64
N PHE A 68 -1.00 1.16 5.96
CA PHE A 68 -1.05 2.31 6.84
C PHE A 68 -0.86 3.56 5.99
N ALA A 69 -1.88 4.40 5.93
CA ALA A 69 -1.78 5.67 5.23
C ALA A 69 -2.53 6.77 5.97
N VAL A 70 -2.07 8.00 5.77
CA VAL A 70 -2.65 9.19 6.37
C VAL A 70 -2.92 10.20 5.28
N PRO A 71 -4.10 10.83 5.25
CA PRO A 71 -4.35 11.92 4.32
C PRO A 71 -3.68 13.21 4.80
N ASP A 72 -3.24 14.06 3.87
CA ASP A 72 -2.49 15.29 4.14
C ASP A 72 -3.20 16.19 5.17
N PHE A 73 -4.52 16.34 5.05
CA PHE A 73 -5.31 17.18 5.95
C PHE A 73 -5.38 16.66 7.40
N ALA A 74 -4.99 15.40 7.65
CA ALA A 74 -4.97 14.76 8.97
C ALA A 74 -3.60 14.79 9.64
N ILE A 75 -2.56 15.17 8.92
CA ILE A 75 -1.22 15.35 9.48
C ILE A 75 -1.27 16.47 10.54
N GLY A 76 -0.73 16.19 11.74
CA GLY A 76 -0.69 17.12 12.86
C GLY A 76 -2.01 17.29 13.64
N LYS A 77 -3.06 16.54 13.29
CA LYS A 77 -4.33 16.48 14.04
C LYS A 77 -4.34 15.28 15.00
N PRO A 78 -5.31 15.20 15.95
CA PRO A 78 -5.41 14.06 16.85
C PRO A 78 -5.37 12.73 16.07
N PRO A 79 -4.54 11.77 16.51
CA PRO A 79 -4.30 10.56 15.73
C PRO A 79 -5.55 9.71 15.67
N LEU A 80 -6.05 9.49 14.46
CA LEU A 80 -7.03 8.46 14.15
C LEU A 80 -6.28 7.30 13.52
N ARG A 81 -6.31 6.14 14.19
CA ARG A 81 -5.85 4.90 13.56
C ARG A 81 -6.90 4.44 12.58
N ILE A 82 -6.74 4.82 11.32
CA ILE A 82 -7.57 4.34 10.21
C ILE A 82 -6.69 3.48 9.31
N ASP A 83 -6.95 2.19 9.31
CA ASP A 83 -6.20 1.24 8.50
C ASP A 83 -6.85 1.07 7.12
N ILE A 84 -6.03 0.79 6.11
CA ILE A 84 -6.53 0.45 4.78
C ILE A 84 -6.45 -1.06 4.61
N ASN A 85 -7.54 -1.68 4.17
CA ASN A 85 -7.62 -3.10 3.88
C ASN A 85 -7.82 -3.28 2.37
N VAL A 86 -6.92 -4.05 1.76
CA VAL A 86 -7.02 -4.46 0.36
C VAL A 86 -7.35 -5.95 0.26
N PRO A 87 -8.05 -6.38 -0.80
CA PRO A 87 -8.39 -7.79 -0.93
C PRO A 87 -7.14 -8.62 -1.19
N GLU A 88 -7.20 -9.89 -0.83
CA GLU A 88 -6.13 -10.83 -1.14
C GLU A 88 -5.94 -10.99 -2.65
N PHE A 89 -4.69 -11.07 -3.08
CA PHE A 89 -4.36 -11.11 -4.50
C PHE A 89 -4.52 -12.50 -5.13
N PHE A 90 -4.91 -13.56 -4.39
CA PHE A 90 -5.02 -14.92 -4.95
C PHE A 90 -5.97 -15.03 -6.15
N ASN A 91 -7.11 -14.33 -6.10
CA ASN A 91 -8.13 -14.32 -7.15
C ASN A 91 -7.95 -13.17 -8.16
N THR A 92 -6.90 -12.37 -8.00
CA THR A 92 -6.62 -11.24 -8.91
C THR A 92 -6.06 -11.74 -10.24
N PRO A 93 -6.46 -11.16 -11.39
CA PRO A 93 -5.90 -11.53 -12.68
C PRO A 93 -4.37 -11.48 -12.71
N GLY A 94 -3.75 -12.44 -13.38
CA GLY A 94 -2.28 -12.58 -13.44
C GLY A 94 -1.56 -11.29 -13.82
N TYR A 95 -2.01 -10.64 -14.90
CA TYR A 95 -1.43 -9.38 -15.38
C TYR A 95 -1.40 -8.27 -14.32
N LEU A 96 -2.43 -8.20 -13.46
CA LEU A 96 -2.51 -7.17 -12.43
C LEU A 96 -1.57 -7.49 -11.28
N ARG A 97 -1.41 -8.77 -10.93
CA ARG A 97 -0.42 -9.21 -9.94
C ARG A 97 1.00 -8.97 -10.40
N ASP A 98 1.30 -9.32 -11.65
CA ASP A 98 2.62 -9.19 -12.24
C ASP A 98 3.04 -7.71 -12.33
N THR A 99 2.05 -6.82 -12.53
CA THR A 99 2.28 -5.38 -12.63
C THR A 99 2.38 -4.71 -11.24
N LEU A 100 1.46 -5.03 -10.33
CA LEU A 100 1.39 -4.39 -9.00
C LEU A 100 2.42 -4.95 -8.02
N LEU A 101 2.89 -6.19 -8.22
CA LEU A 101 3.83 -6.89 -7.37
C LEU A 101 3.43 -6.79 -5.88
N PRO A 102 2.26 -7.32 -5.49
CA PRO A 102 1.66 -7.08 -4.17
C PRO A 102 2.55 -7.51 -2.99
N ASN A 103 3.43 -8.49 -3.20
CA ASN A 103 4.36 -8.99 -2.19
C ASN A 103 5.67 -8.17 -2.10
N SER A 104 5.95 -7.29 -3.07
CA SER A 104 7.15 -6.44 -3.08
C SER A 104 7.38 -5.63 -1.79
N PRO A 105 6.38 -4.93 -1.21
CA PRO A 105 6.57 -4.15 0.02
C PRO A 105 6.96 -5.01 1.24
N MET A 106 6.72 -6.33 1.23
CA MET A 106 7.05 -7.22 2.34
C MET A 106 8.55 -7.46 2.50
N PHE A 107 9.32 -7.26 1.43
CA PHE A 107 10.75 -7.55 1.37
C PHE A 107 11.61 -6.27 1.33
N GLY A 108 10.98 -5.09 1.36
CA GLY A 108 11.65 -3.79 1.25
C GLY A 108 11.76 -3.04 2.58
N GLU A 109 12.66 -2.06 2.63
CA GLU A 109 12.74 -1.10 3.74
C GLU A 109 11.49 -0.19 3.76
N LEU A 110 11.16 0.38 4.92
CA LEU A 110 9.95 1.21 5.11
C LEU A 110 9.86 2.35 4.08
N GLU A 111 10.99 2.99 3.74
CA GLU A 111 11.06 4.06 2.74
C GLU A 111 10.73 3.61 1.31
N THR A 112 10.86 2.31 1.04
CA THR A 112 10.54 1.69 -0.26
C THR A 112 9.10 1.19 -0.33
N ALA A 113 8.48 0.86 0.80
CA ALA A 113 7.11 0.36 0.84
C ALA A 113 6.12 1.34 0.21
N GLY A 114 6.23 2.63 0.52
CA GLY A 114 5.40 3.70 -0.05
C GLY A 114 5.66 3.99 -1.54
N LYS A 115 6.76 3.48 -2.10
CA LYS A 115 7.15 3.64 -3.52
C LYS A 115 6.87 2.40 -4.36
N SER A 116 6.41 1.31 -3.75
CA SER A 116 6.03 0.10 -4.49
C SER A 116 4.87 0.36 -5.46
N ASN A 117 4.80 -0.40 -6.55
CA ASN A 117 3.75 -0.24 -7.57
C ASN A 117 2.35 -0.34 -6.95
N ILE A 118 2.14 -1.29 -6.03
CA ILE A 118 0.89 -1.43 -5.30
C ILE A 118 0.59 -0.23 -4.40
N ALA A 119 1.58 0.34 -3.70
CA ALA A 119 1.39 1.52 -2.84
C ALA A 119 1.00 2.75 -3.66
N VAL A 120 1.66 2.98 -4.80
CA VAL A 120 1.32 4.06 -5.72
C VAL A 120 -0.11 3.88 -6.24
N HIS A 121 -0.49 2.65 -6.58
CA HIS A 121 -1.84 2.34 -7.08
C HIS A 121 -2.92 2.55 -6.01
N ILE A 122 -2.68 2.09 -4.78
CA ILE A 122 -3.57 2.35 -3.63
C ILE A 122 -3.70 3.85 -3.39
N SER A 123 -2.58 4.60 -3.39
CA SER A 123 -2.60 6.05 -3.15
C SER A 123 -3.41 6.80 -4.21
N ARG A 124 -3.26 6.42 -5.48
CA ARG A 124 -4.05 6.97 -6.59
C ARG A 124 -5.54 6.69 -6.43
N ALA A 125 -5.89 5.47 -6.05
CA ALA A 125 -7.28 5.08 -5.81
C ALA A 125 -7.89 5.86 -4.64
N LEU A 126 -7.17 6.00 -3.52
CA LEU A 126 -7.58 6.80 -2.37
C LEU A 126 -7.74 8.27 -2.72
N HIS A 127 -6.79 8.85 -3.45
CA HIS A 127 -6.88 10.23 -3.91
C HIS A 127 -8.13 10.44 -4.77
N TRP A 128 -8.31 9.62 -5.82
CA TRP A 128 -9.48 9.72 -6.69
C TRP A 128 -10.79 9.59 -5.89
N TRP A 129 -10.91 8.57 -5.05
CA TRP A 129 -12.11 8.31 -4.24
C TRP A 129 -12.41 9.44 -3.25
N SER A 130 -11.40 9.93 -2.53
CA SER A 130 -11.55 11.02 -1.57
C SER A 130 -11.96 12.33 -2.24
N CYS A 131 -11.45 12.62 -3.45
CA CYS A 131 -11.86 13.79 -4.23
C CYS A 131 -13.33 13.74 -4.70
N GLN A 132 -13.90 12.54 -4.90
CA GLN A 132 -15.32 12.41 -5.28
C GLN A 132 -16.27 12.72 -4.11
N LYS A 133 -15.79 12.68 -2.86
CA LYS A 133 -16.63 12.86 -1.66
C LYS A 133 -16.59 14.31 -1.17
N LYS A 134 -17.75 14.98 -1.22
CA LYS A 134 -17.91 16.30 -0.59
C LYS A 134 -17.84 16.16 0.93
N GLY A 135 -17.02 16.98 1.58
CA GLY A 135 -16.90 16.95 3.04
C GLY A 135 -16.04 15.80 3.59
N PHE A 136 -15.27 15.11 2.74
CA PHE A 136 -14.46 13.94 3.13
C PHE A 136 -13.65 14.13 4.41
N ALA A 137 -13.00 15.28 4.59
CA ALA A 137 -12.20 15.55 5.78
C ALA A 137 -13.04 15.55 7.06
N LYS A 138 -14.28 16.05 7.01
CA LYS A 138 -15.20 16.03 8.15
C LYS A 138 -15.58 14.59 8.48
N ASP A 139 -16.03 13.84 7.48
CA ASP A 139 -16.42 12.43 7.64
C ASP A 139 -15.26 11.60 8.21
N TYR A 140 -14.03 11.84 7.72
CA TYR A 140 -12.83 11.17 8.20
C TYR A 140 -12.59 11.39 9.70
N PHE A 141 -12.80 12.61 10.22
CA PHE A 141 -12.61 12.91 11.64
C PHE A 141 -13.77 12.46 12.53
N GLU A 142 -14.95 12.19 11.96
CA GLU A 142 -16.11 11.68 12.69
C GLU A 142 -16.06 10.15 12.86
N LEU A 143 -15.12 9.47 12.21
CA LEU A 143 -14.94 8.04 12.35
C LEU A 143 -14.36 7.66 13.73
N PRO A 144 -14.82 6.56 14.33
CA PRO A 144 -14.24 6.07 15.56
C PRO A 144 -12.80 5.59 15.36
N PHE A 145 -12.03 5.62 16.44
CA PHE A 145 -10.67 5.12 16.47
C PHE A 145 -10.61 3.62 16.17
N GLY A 146 -9.80 3.23 15.18
CA GLY A 146 -9.70 1.85 14.71
C GLY A 146 -10.61 1.52 13.52
N SER A 147 -11.31 2.52 12.98
CA SER A 147 -12.04 2.41 11.70
C SER A 147 -11.14 1.97 10.55
N ARG A 148 -11.74 1.49 9.48
CA ARG A 148 -11.03 0.96 8.32
C ARG A 148 -11.53 1.56 7.02
N ILE A 149 -10.62 1.71 6.06
CA ILE A 149 -10.94 1.97 4.65
C ILE A 149 -10.78 0.63 3.93
N VAL A 150 -11.86 0.10 3.39
CA VAL A 150 -11.87 -1.22 2.75
C VAL A 150 -12.01 -1.07 1.25
N PHE A 151 -11.07 -1.66 0.53
CA PHE A 151 -11.14 -1.89 -0.91
C PHE A 151 -11.84 -3.23 -1.11
N GLU A 152 -12.97 -3.23 -1.80
CA GLU A 152 -13.71 -4.48 -2.07
C GLU A 152 -13.09 -5.28 -3.22
N ASN A 153 -12.48 -4.58 -4.18
CA ASN A 153 -11.86 -5.15 -5.35
C ASN A 153 -10.60 -4.37 -5.74
N MET A 154 -9.74 -5.01 -6.55
CA MET A 154 -8.62 -4.36 -7.21
C MET A 154 -8.83 -4.40 -8.72
N SER A 155 -8.61 -3.27 -9.40
CA SER A 155 -8.69 -3.15 -10.85
C SER A 155 -7.47 -2.41 -11.40
N HIS A 156 -7.23 -2.55 -12.70
CA HIS A 156 -6.22 -1.76 -13.42
C HIS A 156 -6.63 -0.27 -13.49
N ASP A 157 -7.93 0.01 -13.60
CA ASP A 157 -8.51 1.34 -13.55
C ASP A 157 -8.98 1.66 -12.12
N VAL A 158 -8.41 2.72 -11.52
CA VAL A 158 -8.74 3.17 -10.16
C VAL A 158 -10.20 3.60 -10.00
N ARG A 159 -10.87 3.99 -11.09
CA ARG A 159 -12.28 4.41 -11.07
C ARG A 159 -13.24 3.25 -10.89
N GLN A 160 -12.77 2.03 -11.16
CA GLN A 160 -13.52 0.78 -11.00
C GLN A 160 -13.27 0.12 -9.65
N ILE A 161 -12.45 0.73 -8.79
CA ILE A 161 -12.17 0.24 -7.44
C ILE A 161 -13.26 0.76 -6.51
N ASN A 162 -13.96 -0.14 -5.84
CA ASN A 162 -14.93 0.21 -4.81
C ASN A 162 -14.25 0.34 -3.45
N ILE A 163 -14.40 1.51 -2.82
CA ILE A 163 -13.77 1.86 -1.54
C ILE A 163 -14.84 2.37 -0.58
N GLN A 164 -14.84 1.85 0.64
CA GLN A 164 -15.79 2.22 1.69
C GLN A 164 -15.12 2.47 3.03
N PHE A 165 -15.77 3.29 3.86
CA PHE A 165 -15.44 3.38 5.28
C PHE A 165 -16.20 2.32 6.06
N VAL A 166 -15.49 1.67 6.98
CA VAL A 166 -16.07 0.71 7.93
C VAL A 166 -15.75 1.21 9.34
N PRO A 167 -16.74 1.78 10.06
CA PRO A 167 -16.54 2.22 11.43
C PRO A 167 -16.37 1.01 12.35
N VAL A 168 -15.39 1.07 13.24
CA VAL A 168 -15.13 0.02 14.23
C VAL A 168 -15.10 0.66 15.62
N TYR A 169 -16.01 0.22 16.50
CA TYR A 169 -16.16 0.78 17.85
C TYR A 169 -15.59 -0.11 18.95
N ASP A 170 -15.12 -1.31 18.61
CA ASP A 170 -14.72 -2.31 19.61
C ASP A 170 -13.53 -1.85 20.45
N ILE A 171 -12.58 -1.15 19.84
CA ILE A 171 -11.40 -0.63 20.53
C ILE A 171 -11.81 0.48 21.52
N GLU A 172 -12.62 1.44 21.07
CA GLU A 172 -13.10 2.53 21.93
C GLU A 172 -13.91 2.02 23.11
N ARG A 173 -14.73 0.98 22.90
CA ARG A 173 -15.51 0.35 23.97
C ARG A 173 -14.66 -0.35 25.03
N GLN A 174 -13.42 -0.71 24.69
CA GLN A 174 -12.47 -1.32 25.62
C GLN A 174 -11.59 -0.29 26.33
N TRP A 175 -11.73 1.01 26.04
CA TRP A 175 -10.95 2.04 26.69
C TRP A 175 -11.34 2.21 28.15
N LEU A 176 -10.33 2.20 29.01
CA LEU A 176 -10.49 2.54 30.40
C LEU A 176 -10.65 4.05 30.53
N SER A 177 -11.51 4.47 31.47
CA SER A 177 -11.62 5.88 31.80
C SER A 177 -10.28 6.41 32.33
N THR A 178 -10.01 7.69 32.15
CA THR A 178 -8.81 8.35 32.69
C THR A 178 -8.67 8.12 34.19
N LYS A 179 -9.79 8.13 34.92
CA LYS A 179 -9.86 7.81 36.35
C LYS A 179 -9.42 6.38 36.64
N THR A 180 -9.95 5.41 35.89
CA THR A 180 -9.58 4.00 36.05
C THR A 180 -8.08 3.77 35.77
N LEU A 181 -7.52 4.44 34.76
CA LEU A 181 -6.09 4.38 34.48
C LEU A 181 -5.25 5.03 35.60
N HIS A 182 -5.71 6.16 36.13
CA HIS A 182 -5.07 6.88 37.23
C HIS A 182 -5.03 6.02 38.50
N ASP A 183 -6.17 5.42 38.86
CA ASP A 183 -6.32 4.49 39.98
C ASP A 183 -5.43 3.23 39.78
N MET A 184 -5.40 2.68 38.56
CA MET A 184 -4.62 1.47 38.24
C MET A 184 -3.10 1.70 38.32
N TRP A 185 -2.63 2.86 37.85
CA TRP A 185 -1.20 3.21 37.86
C TRP A 185 -0.76 3.96 39.12
N LYS A 186 -1.67 4.23 40.07
CA LYS A 186 -1.39 4.99 41.29
C LYS A 186 -0.70 6.32 41.00
N LEU A 187 -1.14 6.98 39.94
CA LEU A 187 -0.56 8.26 39.56
C LEU A 187 -0.94 9.31 40.62
N PRO A 188 -0.05 10.26 40.94
CA PRO A 188 -0.45 11.42 41.73
C PRO A 188 -1.51 12.22 40.96
N ASP A 189 -2.42 12.88 41.67
CA ASP A 189 -3.42 13.75 41.03
C ASP A 189 -2.72 14.77 40.12
N ILE A 190 -3.03 14.70 38.83
CA ILE A 190 -2.43 15.59 37.84
C ILE A 190 -3.09 16.96 38.04
N PRO A 191 -2.36 18.02 38.41
CA PRO A 191 -2.95 19.33 38.60
C PRO A 191 -3.59 19.79 37.29
N THR A 192 -4.87 20.15 37.34
CA THR A 192 -5.75 20.39 36.18
C THR A 192 -5.44 21.68 35.42
N THR A 193 -4.32 22.34 35.69
CA THR A 193 -4.00 23.66 35.18
C THR A 193 -2.61 23.68 34.57
N ILE A 194 -2.49 23.24 33.31
CA ILE A 194 -1.39 23.70 32.46
C ILE A 194 -1.84 25.06 31.91
N THR A 195 -1.58 26.12 32.67
CA THR A 195 -1.60 27.48 32.14
C THR A 195 -0.56 27.56 31.01
N ARG A 196 -1.03 27.63 29.76
CA ARG A 196 -0.20 28.04 28.62
C ARG A 196 0.32 29.45 28.92
N HIS A 197 1.60 29.57 29.24
CA HIS A 197 2.28 30.86 29.16
C HIS A 197 2.48 31.20 27.68
N HIS A 198 2.02 32.39 27.32
CA HIS A 198 2.18 33.05 26.02
C HIS A 198 3.64 33.24 25.63
#